data_AF-A0A6J3KCW9-F1
#
_entry.id   AF-A0A6J3KCW9-F1
#
_cell.length_a   1.000
_cell.length_b   1.000
_cell.length_c   1.000
_cell.angle_alpha   90.00
_cell.angle_beta   90.00
_cell.angle_gamma   90.00
#
_symmetry.space_group_name_H-M   'P 1'
#
loop_
_entity.id
_entity.type
_entity.pdbx_description
1 polymer ?
#
loop_
_entity_poly.entity_id
_entity_poly.type
_entity_poly.pdbx_seq_one_letter_code
_entity_poly.pdbx_strand_id
1 'polypeptide(L)'
;MEQRKLAKSCDTLARLNKNEHKLFENQNHCIKPLPITFNEEDAEIINNKDSINDSTKLNHCNNSSKPLLCIKDSQNSQEREPPSPTTLQWGRAIAEVKEHAVAKLQDELKRAHEELKLKDEEVTRLSRIKQDVEAELEELTASLFQEAHNMVREANVRQATAERLLEESRMKAEVLAAEVAALKTLVLTSTPAKPNFHLHPQIDTKSRPNSEDTQQGLLRKHRRSPSHFNLKYGRESSPPDSPLKEQRSSLPSDRETLEREWKKDSEKEKDKECKDFGLEVDPRVHTEFLKWKANPCVDKGDPFVGRIFTEDIDLCLDFPNKELGSKVKQAVLDGIIFIEAISDKTKFTFPKKCVLLEAPRQCYYRMRFGDQENQWYSISQICRNRIIAVCDFLNYLRYIERGLVKSSVHDVYWEITRLRKEMAFARLGLALSS
;
A
#
# COMPACT_ATOMS: atom_id res chain seq x y z
N MET A 1 -29.03 -38.15 -28.82
CA MET A 1 -27.87 -37.32 -29.21
C MET A 1 -27.28 -36.51 -28.04
N GLU A 2 -27.93 -36.47 -26.86
CA GLU A 2 -27.44 -35.75 -25.67
C GLU A 2 -26.45 -36.54 -24.79
N GLN A 3 -26.50 -37.88 -24.78
CA GLN A 3 -25.57 -38.67 -23.95
C GLN A 3 -24.10 -38.63 -24.42
N ARG A 4 -23.85 -38.33 -25.71
CA ARG A 4 -22.48 -38.16 -26.24
C ARG A 4 -21.88 -36.79 -25.93
N LYS A 5 -22.67 -35.79 -25.52
CA LYS A 5 -22.17 -34.46 -25.11
C LYS A 5 -21.73 -34.44 -23.63
N LEU A 6 -22.38 -35.20 -22.76
CA LEU A 6 -22.02 -35.32 -21.34
C LEU A 6 -20.71 -36.09 -21.12
N ALA A 7 -20.46 -37.16 -21.87
CA ALA A 7 -19.21 -37.92 -21.77
C ALA A 7 -17.97 -37.08 -22.17
N LYS A 8 -18.10 -36.22 -23.19
CA LYS A 8 -17.02 -35.31 -23.61
C LYS A 8 -16.76 -34.18 -22.60
N SER A 9 -17.77 -33.78 -21.83
CA SER A 9 -17.63 -32.77 -20.76
C SER A 9 -16.86 -33.32 -19.55
N CYS A 10 -17.03 -34.61 -19.23
CA CYS A 10 -16.34 -35.27 -18.12
C CYS A 10 -14.85 -35.52 -18.43
N ASP A 11 -14.53 -35.91 -19.67
CA ASP A 11 -13.14 -36.09 -20.13
C ASP A 11 -12.34 -34.77 -20.20
N THR A 12 -13.02 -33.64 -20.42
CA THR A 12 -12.39 -32.31 -20.47
C THR A 12 -12.08 -31.80 -19.05
N LEU A 13 -12.97 -32.05 -18.08
CA LEU A 13 -12.74 -31.73 -16.66
C LEU A 13 -11.66 -32.63 -16.02
N ALA A 14 -11.57 -33.90 -16.42
CA ALA A 14 -10.51 -34.81 -15.97
C ALA A 14 -9.12 -34.45 -16.53
N ARG A 15 -9.05 -33.78 -17.69
CA ARG A 15 -7.79 -33.27 -18.27
C ARG A 15 -7.34 -31.94 -17.67
N LEU A 16 -8.26 -31.08 -17.23
CA LEU A 16 -7.94 -29.84 -16.51
C LEU A 16 -7.42 -30.14 -15.10
N ASN A 17 -8.02 -31.09 -14.39
CA ASN A 17 -7.60 -31.49 -13.04
C ASN A 17 -6.22 -32.21 -13.02
N LYS A 18 -5.84 -32.89 -14.12
CA LYS A 18 -4.47 -33.45 -14.30
C LYS A 18 -3.39 -32.40 -14.60
N ASN A 19 -3.78 -31.23 -15.13
CA ASN A 19 -2.85 -30.14 -15.38
C ASN A 19 -2.66 -29.25 -14.14
N GLU A 20 -3.65 -29.14 -13.27
CA GLU A 20 -3.51 -28.48 -11.96
C GLU A 20 -2.62 -29.29 -11.00
N HIS A 21 -2.74 -30.62 -11.00
CA HIS A 21 -1.84 -31.49 -10.23
C HIS A 21 -0.38 -31.51 -10.75
N LYS A 22 -0.13 -31.15 -12.01
CA LYS A 22 1.23 -31.02 -12.56
C LYS A 22 1.85 -29.63 -12.41
N LEU A 23 1.05 -28.61 -12.04
CA LEU A 23 1.57 -27.28 -11.72
C LEU A 23 1.95 -27.12 -10.24
N PHE A 24 1.35 -27.93 -9.36
CA PHE A 24 1.62 -27.89 -7.92
C PHE A 24 2.73 -28.85 -7.43
N GLU A 25 3.27 -29.71 -8.29
CA GLU A 25 4.41 -30.58 -7.96
C GLU A 25 5.80 -29.97 -8.27
N ASN A 26 5.87 -28.73 -8.79
CA ASN A 26 7.12 -28.08 -9.18
C ASN A 26 7.54 -26.87 -8.32
N GLN A 27 7.03 -26.73 -7.09
CA GLN A 27 7.44 -25.63 -6.21
C GLN A 27 7.76 -26.01 -4.76
N ASN A 28 8.08 -27.28 -4.50
CA ASN A 28 8.78 -27.67 -3.27
C ASN A 28 10.28 -27.82 -3.55
N HIS A 29 10.98 -26.70 -3.80
CA HIS A 29 12.42 -26.66 -3.60
C HIS A 29 12.70 -26.41 -2.12
N CYS A 30 12.98 -27.50 -1.43
CA CYS A 30 13.59 -27.55 -0.13
C CYS A 30 14.92 -26.78 -0.20
N ILE A 31 14.95 -25.53 0.30
CA ILE A 31 16.20 -24.80 0.51
C ILE A 31 16.89 -25.47 1.69
N LYS A 32 17.75 -26.44 1.40
CA LYS A 32 18.77 -26.90 2.34
C LYS A 32 19.75 -25.74 2.54
N PRO A 33 20.09 -25.35 3.77
CA PRO A 33 21.15 -24.38 3.99
C PRO A 33 22.46 -25.06 3.57
N LEU A 34 23.04 -24.63 2.44
CA LEU A 34 24.42 -24.98 2.13
C LEU A 34 25.37 -23.88 2.65
N PRO A 35 26.54 -24.30 3.15
CA PRO A 35 27.40 -23.49 3.99
C PRO A 35 28.07 -22.39 3.18
N ILE A 36 28.09 -21.18 3.75
CA ILE A 36 28.90 -20.08 3.25
C ILE A 36 30.35 -20.41 3.60
N THR A 37 31.12 -20.86 2.60
CA THR A 37 32.58 -20.85 2.67
C THR A 37 33.05 -19.45 2.30
N PHE A 38 33.52 -18.68 3.28
CA PHE A 38 34.30 -17.48 3.05
C PHE A 38 35.72 -17.91 2.66
N ASN A 39 36.15 -17.55 1.46
CA ASN A 39 37.58 -17.48 1.18
C ASN A 39 38.04 -16.09 1.65
N GLU A 40 38.95 -16.10 2.61
CA GLU A 40 39.82 -14.99 2.98
C GLU A 40 40.56 -14.51 1.74
N GLU A 41 40.39 -13.24 1.40
CA GLU A 41 41.47 -12.25 1.24
C GLU A 41 40.86 -10.93 0.74
N ASP A 42 41.41 -9.83 1.25
CA ASP A 42 41.13 -8.42 0.96
C ASP A 42 40.01 -7.74 1.77
N ALA A 43 40.24 -7.65 3.09
CA ALA A 43 39.67 -6.62 3.95
C ALA A 43 40.75 -5.98 4.85
N GLU A 44 41.43 -4.95 4.33
CA GLU A 44 41.96 -3.87 5.16
C GLU A 44 41.19 -2.59 4.78
N ILE A 45 40.38 -2.08 5.71
CA ILE A 45 40.41 -0.69 6.20
C ILE A 45 39.23 -0.48 7.18
N ILE A 46 39.58 -0.61 8.46
CA ILE A 46 39.20 0.23 9.61
C ILE A 46 37.69 0.37 9.93
N ASN A 47 37.22 -0.55 10.78
CA ASN A 47 36.31 -0.22 11.87
C ASN A 47 37.12 0.26 13.08
N ASN A 48 36.64 1.26 13.81
CA ASN A 48 36.64 1.24 15.27
C ASN A 48 35.61 2.22 15.82
N LYS A 49 34.54 1.63 16.35
CA LYS A 49 33.65 2.21 17.35
C LYS A 49 34.12 1.64 18.69
N ASP A 50 34.40 2.51 19.65
CA ASP A 50 33.85 2.45 21.02
C ASP A 50 34.79 3.00 22.10
N SER A 51 34.14 3.84 22.92
CA SER A 51 34.41 4.14 24.33
C SER A 51 35.69 4.89 24.69
N ILE A 52 35.53 6.05 25.31
CA ILE A 52 35.81 6.24 26.75
C ILE A 52 35.37 7.65 27.20
N ASN A 53 34.58 7.65 28.27
CA ASN A 53 34.25 8.78 29.14
C ASN A 53 35.49 9.41 29.80
N ASP A 54 35.24 10.57 30.41
CA ASP A 54 35.94 11.12 31.56
C ASP A 54 37.15 12.05 31.33
N SER A 55 36.78 13.32 31.21
CA SER A 55 37.52 14.45 31.72
C SER A 55 37.92 14.28 33.19
N THR A 56 39.22 14.15 33.49
CA THR A 56 39.97 15.03 34.42
C THR A 56 41.41 14.55 34.65
N LYS A 57 42.33 15.53 34.66
CA LYS A 57 43.69 15.58 35.27
C LYS A 57 44.91 15.59 34.34
N LEU A 58 45.79 16.52 34.72
CA LEU A 58 47.18 16.79 34.36
C LEU A 58 47.40 17.49 33.00
N ASN A 59 47.69 18.80 33.03
CA ASN A 59 48.96 19.46 33.41
C ASN A 59 50.04 19.37 32.32
N HIS A 60 50.41 20.56 31.86
CA HIS A 60 51.79 21.02 31.69
C HIS A 60 52.65 20.27 30.67
N CYS A 61 52.90 20.91 29.52
CA CYS A 61 54.21 20.82 28.89
C CYS A 61 54.64 22.18 28.33
N ASN A 62 55.76 22.63 28.88
CA ASN A 62 56.47 23.86 28.56
C ASN A 62 56.99 23.89 27.13
N ASN A 63 57.00 25.11 26.59
CA ASN A 63 58.05 25.72 25.79
C ASN A 63 59.21 24.81 25.35
N SER A 64 59.28 24.55 24.04
CA SER A 64 60.54 24.58 23.32
C SER A 64 60.28 24.66 21.82
N SER A 65 60.51 25.82 21.23
CA SER A 65 60.86 25.94 19.81
C SER A 65 61.73 27.18 19.64
N LYS A 66 63.02 26.90 19.47
CA LYS A 66 64.09 27.87 19.16
C LYS A 66 63.84 28.55 17.81
N PRO A 67 64.28 29.82 17.65
CA PRO A 67 64.25 30.52 16.38
C PRO A 67 65.43 30.11 15.48
N LEU A 68 65.19 29.96 14.18
CA LEU A 68 66.20 29.69 13.16
C LEU A 68 66.60 31.00 12.43
N LEU A 69 67.89 31.14 12.20
CA LEU A 69 68.66 32.32 11.75
C LEU A 69 68.39 32.85 10.33
N CYS A 70 68.56 34.17 10.19
CA CYS A 70 69.21 34.89 9.07
C CYS A 70 69.45 36.34 9.56
N ILE A 71 70.56 37.07 9.41
CA ILE A 71 71.86 36.98 8.71
C ILE A 71 72.87 37.65 9.64
N LYS A 72 74.09 37.11 9.75
CA LYS A 72 75.22 37.81 10.36
C LYS A 72 75.78 38.80 9.34
N ASP A 73 75.58 40.09 9.55
CA ASP A 73 76.43 41.10 8.93
C ASP A 73 77.64 41.38 9.83
N SER A 74 78.80 41.13 9.24
CA SER A 74 80.12 41.33 9.81
C SER A 74 80.32 42.75 10.35
N GLN A 75 80.91 42.82 11.54
CA GLN A 75 81.55 44.03 12.01
C GLN A 75 82.68 44.38 11.03
N ASN A 76 82.51 45.47 10.28
CA ASN A 76 83.63 46.21 9.74
C ASN A 76 83.51 47.66 10.23
N SER A 77 84.59 48.12 10.85
CA SER A 77 84.74 49.44 11.43
C SER A 77 84.77 50.49 10.32
N GLN A 78 83.74 51.34 10.26
CA GLN A 78 83.86 52.68 9.67
C GLN A 78 82.71 53.57 10.15
N GLU A 79 83.08 54.82 10.39
CA GLU A 79 82.34 55.91 11.04
C GLU A 79 80.85 55.97 10.64
N ARG A 80 79.96 55.93 11.64
CA ARG A 80 78.53 56.18 11.42
C ARG A 80 78.27 57.68 11.49
N GLU A 81 78.08 58.31 10.34
CA GLU A 81 77.19 59.46 10.25
C GLU A 81 75.78 59.08 10.75
N PRO A 82 75.03 60.03 11.35
CA PRO A 82 73.68 59.78 11.78
C PRO A 82 72.81 59.40 10.57
N PRO A 83 71.98 58.35 10.65
CA PRO A 83 71.12 57.96 9.55
C PRO A 83 70.23 59.15 9.16
N SER A 84 70.20 59.45 7.87
CA SER A 84 69.43 60.57 7.33
C SER A 84 67.96 60.45 7.79
N PRO A 85 67.29 61.57 8.13
CA PRO A 85 65.93 61.58 8.71
C PRO A 85 64.93 60.68 7.95
N THR A 86 65.09 60.60 6.63
CA THR A 86 64.27 59.84 5.69
C THR A 86 64.33 58.32 5.90
N THR A 87 65.48 57.74 6.26
CA THR A 87 65.66 56.28 6.41
C THR A 87 65.01 55.76 7.69
N LEU A 88 65.10 56.52 8.78
CA LEU A 88 64.41 56.22 10.04
C LEU A 88 62.89 56.35 9.89
N GLN A 89 62.43 57.29 9.07
CA GLN A 89 61.01 57.50 8.79
C GLN A 89 60.41 56.34 7.99
N TRP A 90 61.13 55.82 6.98
CA TRP A 90 60.73 54.63 6.24
C TRP A 90 60.72 53.35 7.09
N GLY A 91 61.72 53.17 7.95
CA GLY A 91 61.76 52.03 8.88
C GLY A 91 60.57 52.02 9.84
N ARG A 92 60.17 53.20 10.34
CA ARG A 92 58.99 53.35 11.20
C ARG A 92 57.69 53.07 10.46
N ALA A 93 57.53 53.58 9.24
CA ALA A 93 56.36 53.32 8.40
C ALA A 93 56.20 51.83 8.05
N ILE A 94 57.29 51.12 7.73
CA ILE A 94 57.24 49.67 7.47
C ILE A 94 56.88 48.89 8.74
N ALA A 95 57.36 49.31 9.91
CA ALA A 95 57.01 48.70 11.18
C ALA A 95 55.51 48.88 11.50
N GLU A 96 54.97 50.09 11.31
CA GLU A 96 53.54 50.38 11.49
C GLU A 96 52.66 49.57 10.52
N VAL A 97 53.06 49.42 9.26
CA VAL A 97 52.33 48.58 8.28
C VAL A 97 52.36 47.11 8.68
N LYS A 98 53.50 46.60 9.17
CA LYS A 98 53.60 45.22 9.67
C LYS A 98 52.76 45.00 10.91
N GLU A 99 52.77 45.94 11.85
CA GLU A 99 51.94 45.89 13.05
C GLU A 99 50.45 45.87 12.71
N HIS A 100 50.02 46.74 11.79
CA HIS A 100 48.65 46.76 11.30
C HIS A 100 48.26 45.46 10.56
N ALA A 101 49.17 44.88 9.76
CA ALA A 101 48.93 43.60 9.10
C ALA A 101 48.80 42.44 10.10
N VAL A 102 49.65 42.42 11.13
CA VAL A 102 49.58 41.41 12.20
C VAL A 102 48.28 41.54 13.00
N ALA A 103 47.89 42.76 13.37
CA ALA A 103 46.62 43.00 14.07
C ALA A 103 45.42 42.52 13.25
N LYS A 104 45.41 42.82 11.94
CA LYS A 104 44.33 42.36 11.05
C LYS A 104 44.27 40.83 10.94
N LEU A 105 45.42 40.17 10.81
CA LEU A 105 45.48 38.70 10.77
C LEU A 105 45.05 38.07 12.10
N GLN A 106 45.36 38.70 13.24
CA GLN A 106 44.89 38.25 14.55
C GLN A 106 43.38 38.37 14.71
N ASP A 107 42.78 39.46 14.22
CA ASP A 107 41.33 39.65 14.22
C ASP A 107 40.62 38.64 13.29
N GLU A 108 41.18 38.37 12.11
CA GLU A 108 40.68 37.36 11.19
C GLU A 108 40.77 35.95 11.79
N LEU A 109 41.89 35.62 12.45
CA LEU A 109 42.08 34.35 13.13
C LEU A 109 41.05 34.17 14.26
N LYS A 110 40.80 35.23 15.04
CA LYS A 110 39.80 35.20 16.12
C LYS A 110 38.39 34.98 15.58
N ARG A 111 38.03 35.68 14.51
CA ARG A 111 36.73 35.52 13.84
C ARG A 111 36.54 34.12 13.29
N ALA A 112 37.59 33.54 12.68
CA ALA A 112 37.56 32.17 12.18
C ALA A 112 37.38 31.15 13.31
N HIS A 113 38.01 31.36 14.48
CA HIS A 113 37.80 30.49 15.65
C HIS A 113 36.37 30.58 16.20
N GLU A 114 35.79 31.78 16.27
CA GLU A 114 34.40 31.97 16.72
C GLU A 114 33.41 31.30 15.75
N GLU A 115 33.62 31.45 14.44
CA GLU A 115 32.80 30.77 13.43
C GLU A 115 32.93 29.24 13.52
N LEU A 116 34.15 28.73 13.66
CA LEU A 116 34.39 27.29 13.82
C LEU A 116 33.68 26.74 15.05
N LYS A 117 33.74 27.45 16.19
CA LYS A 117 33.04 27.05 17.41
C LYS A 117 31.53 26.95 17.21
N LEU A 118 30.92 27.93 16.54
CA LEU A 118 29.48 27.88 16.23
C LEU A 118 29.12 26.70 15.31
N LYS A 119 30.01 26.36 14.36
CA LYS A 119 29.84 25.19 13.49
C LYS A 119 29.96 23.88 14.28
N ASP A 120 30.90 23.77 15.22
CA ASP A 120 31.05 22.58 16.08
C ASP A 120 29.82 22.37 16.96
N GLU A 121 29.23 23.45 17.49
CA GLU A 121 27.98 23.41 18.24
C GLU A 121 26.81 22.91 17.37
N GLU A 122 26.70 23.39 16.14
CA GLU A 122 25.68 22.95 15.18
C GLU A 122 25.87 21.48 14.75
N VAL A 123 27.11 21.06 14.50
CA VAL A 123 27.44 19.66 14.19
C VAL A 123 27.06 18.75 15.37
N THR A 124 27.33 19.19 16.60
CA THR A 124 26.93 18.45 17.81
C THR A 124 25.41 18.32 17.89
N ARG A 125 24.67 19.39 17.60
CA ARG A 125 23.20 19.40 17.59
C ARG A 125 22.64 18.45 16.52
N LEU A 126 23.16 18.51 15.30
CA LEU A 126 22.76 17.64 14.19
C LEU A 126 23.09 16.17 14.44
N SER A 127 24.24 15.90 15.07
CA SER A 127 24.64 14.54 15.45
C SER A 127 23.65 13.90 16.43
N ARG A 128 23.14 14.67 17.41
CA ARG A 128 22.10 14.18 18.34
C ARG A 128 20.79 13.87 17.63
N ILE A 129 20.30 14.79 16.81
CA ILE A 129 19.07 14.59 16.03
C ILE A 129 19.19 13.36 15.13
N LYS A 130 20.36 13.17 14.51
CA LYS A 130 20.61 11.98 13.68
C LYS A 130 20.51 10.70 14.51
N GLN A 131 21.12 10.65 15.69
CA GLN A 131 21.07 9.48 16.58
C GLN A 131 19.64 9.18 17.04
N ASP A 132 18.87 10.21 17.38
CA ASP A 132 17.46 10.06 17.78
C ASP A 132 16.62 9.47 16.63
N VAL A 133 16.78 10.00 15.41
CA VAL A 133 16.10 9.48 14.23
C VAL A 133 16.53 8.05 13.88
N GLU A 134 17.83 7.72 14.00
CA GLU A 134 18.33 6.35 13.82
C GLU A 134 17.69 5.39 14.83
N ALA A 135 17.55 5.78 16.09
CA ALA A 135 16.90 4.97 17.12
C ALA A 135 15.40 4.76 16.85
N GLU A 136 14.67 5.82 16.47
CA GLU A 136 13.24 5.72 16.11
C GLU A 136 13.04 4.80 14.88
N LEU A 137 13.94 4.87 13.89
CA LEU A 137 13.91 4.00 12.73
C LEU A 137 14.15 2.53 13.10
N GLU A 138 15.10 2.25 14.00
CA GLU A 138 15.37 0.90 14.50
C GLU A 138 14.15 0.35 15.26
N GLU A 139 13.53 1.15 16.14
CA GLU A 139 12.34 0.75 16.89
C GLU A 139 11.14 0.47 15.97
N LEU A 140 10.87 1.38 15.02
CA LEU A 140 9.79 1.19 14.05
C LEU A 140 10.01 -0.07 13.22
N THR A 141 11.25 -0.30 12.79
CA THR A 141 11.62 -1.49 12.01
C THR A 141 11.39 -2.76 12.83
N ALA A 142 11.80 -2.79 14.10
CA ALA A 142 11.57 -3.92 15.00
C ALA A 142 10.07 -4.19 15.20
N SER A 143 9.27 -3.14 15.43
CA SER A 143 7.82 -3.23 15.59
C SER A 143 7.13 -3.79 14.35
N LEU A 144 7.53 -3.31 13.16
CA LEU A 144 6.97 -3.77 11.88
C LEU A 144 7.26 -5.26 11.62
N PHE A 145 8.47 -5.73 11.93
CA PHE A 145 8.79 -7.16 11.83
C PHE A 145 8.01 -8.00 12.84
N GLN A 146 7.87 -7.53 14.07
CA GLN A 146 7.11 -8.23 15.10
C GLN A 146 5.64 -8.36 14.70
N GLU A 147 5.05 -7.30 14.15
CA GLU A 147 3.66 -7.31 13.68
C GLU A 147 3.47 -8.24 12.48
N ALA A 148 4.38 -8.19 11.49
CA ALA A 148 4.36 -9.11 10.36
C ALA A 148 4.45 -10.58 10.83
N HIS A 149 5.33 -10.88 11.80
CA HIS A 149 5.44 -12.22 12.37
C HIS A 149 4.18 -12.63 13.14
N ASN A 150 3.53 -11.72 13.85
CA ASN A 150 2.27 -11.98 14.54
C ASN A 150 1.16 -12.32 13.52
N MET A 151 1.00 -11.51 12.47
CA MET A 151 -0.01 -11.75 11.43
C MET A 151 0.17 -13.13 10.77
N VAL A 152 1.41 -13.50 10.43
CA VAL A 152 1.72 -14.82 9.85
C VAL A 152 1.42 -15.93 10.84
N ARG A 153 1.79 -15.76 12.11
CA ARG A 153 1.51 -16.75 13.16
C ARG A 153 0.00 -16.96 13.33
N GLU A 154 -0.78 -15.89 13.38
CA GLU A 154 -2.24 -15.99 13.47
C GLU A 154 -2.86 -16.68 12.26
N ALA A 155 -2.39 -16.36 11.04
CA ALA A 155 -2.85 -17.03 9.82
C ALA A 155 -2.55 -18.53 9.87
N ASN A 156 -1.35 -18.93 10.28
CA ASN A 156 -0.96 -20.33 10.40
C ASN A 156 -1.79 -21.07 11.45
N VAL A 157 -2.07 -20.44 12.60
CA VAL A 157 -2.94 -21.03 13.63
C VAL A 157 -4.36 -21.21 13.09
N ARG A 158 -4.92 -20.20 12.43
CA ARG A 158 -6.26 -20.29 11.81
C ARG A 158 -6.30 -21.40 10.76
N GLN A 159 -5.28 -21.49 9.90
CA GLN A 159 -5.17 -22.55 8.91
C GLN A 159 -5.13 -23.94 9.56
N ALA A 160 -4.27 -24.15 10.56
CA ALA A 160 -4.18 -25.42 11.27
C ALA A 160 -5.51 -25.83 11.93
N THR A 161 -6.26 -24.87 12.49
CA THR A 161 -7.58 -25.15 13.05
C THR A 161 -8.61 -25.54 11.99
N ALA A 162 -8.60 -24.87 10.82
CA ALA A 162 -9.51 -25.15 9.72
C ALA A 162 -9.23 -26.51 9.09
N GLU A 163 -7.95 -26.85 8.88
CA GLU A 163 -7.52 -28.16 8.37
C GLU A 163 -7.95 -29.29 9.31
N ARG A 164 -7.80 -29.10 10.63
CA ARG A 164 -8.25 -30.09 11.62
C ARG A 164 -9.76 -30.31 11.57
N LEU A 165 -10.55 -29.23 11.50
CA LEU A 165 -12.01 -29.32 11.40
C LEU A 165 -12.46 -29.95 10.07
N LEU A 166 -11.75 -29.66 8.98
CA LEU A 166 -12.01 -30.28 7.69
C LEU A 166 -11.81 -31.79 7.77
N GLU A 167 -10.71 -32.25 8.36
CA GLU A 167 -10.43 -33.68 8.52
C GLU A 167 -11.49 -34.37 9.39
N GLU A 168 -11.88 -33.76 10.52
CA GLU A 168 -12.97 -34.29 11.35
C GLU A 168 -14.29 -34.39 10.58
N SER A 169 -14.60 -33.39 9.74
CA SER A 169 -15.80 -33.41 8.90
C SER A 169 -15.73 -34.46 7.79
N ARG A 170 -14.53 -34.66 7.21
CA ARG A 170 -14.26 -35.68 6.19
C ARG A 170 -14.49 -37.08 6.76
N MET A 171 -13.95 -37.35 7.95
CA MET A 171 -14.17 -38.61 8.66
C MET A 171 -15.66 -38.87 8.93
N LYS A 172 -16.43 -37.84 9.34
CA LYS A 172 -17.89 -37.97 9.52
C LYS A 172 -18.61 -38.29 8.22
N ALA A 173 -18.23 -37.64 7.11
CA ALA A 173 -18.81 -37.88 5.80
C ALA A 173 -18.55 -39.32 5.32
N GLU A 174 -17.36 -39.87 5.58
CA GLU A 174 -17.01 -41.26 5.26
C GLU A 174 -17.85 -42.27 6.03
N VAL A 175 -18.05 -42.05 7.33
CA VAL A 175 -18.92 -42.90 8.17
C VAL A 175 -20.35 -42.89 7.62
N LEU A 176 -20.92 -41.70 7.38
CA LEU A 176 -22.27 -41.57 6.82
C LEU A 176 -22.39 -42.22 5.43
N ALA A 177 -21.37 -42.09 4.58
CA ALA A 177 -21.36 -42.74 3.28
C ALA A 177 -21.39 -44.27 3.40
N ALA A 178 -20.64 -44.84 4.36
CA ALA A 178 -20.65 -46.27 4.63
C ALA A 178 -22.01 -46.75 5.16
N GLU A 179 -22.63 -46.00 6.07
CA GLU A 179 -23.98 -46.29 6.58
C GLU A 179 -25.02 -46.29 5.46
N VAL A 180 -25.00 -45.27 4.60
CA VAL A 180 -25.90 -45.18 3.44
C VAL A 180 -25.67 -46.33 2.47
N ALA A 181 -24.43 -46.73 2.23
CA ALA A 181 -24.11 -47.86 1.36
C ALA A 181 -24.65 -49.19 1.94
N ALA A 182 -24.51 -49.39 3.25
CA ALA A 182 -25.06 -50.56 3.95
C ALA A 182 -26.59 -50.58 3.88
N LEU A 183 -27.25 -49.45 4.15
CA LEU A 183 -28.71 -49.32 4.07
C LEU A 183 -29.22 -49.57 2.64
N LYS A 184 -28.56 -49.03 1.61
CA LYS A 184 -28.90 -49.30 0.21
C LYS A 184 -28.84 -50.79 -0.11
N THR A 185 -27.80 -51.48 0.36
CA THR A 185 -27.64 -52.93 0.16
C THR A 185 -28.79 -53.69 0.81
N LEU A 186 -29.17 -53.33 2.04
CA LEU A 186 -30.28 -53.95 2.77
C LEU A 186 -31.63 -53.72 2.06
N VAL A 187 -31.89 -52.52 1.56
CA VAL A 187 -33.13 -52.21 0.82
C VAL A 187 -33.21 -53.02 -0.48
N LEU A 188 -32.10 -53.12 -1.22
CA LEU A 188 -32.01 -53.89 -2.46
C LEU A 188 -32.19 -55.39 -2.24
N THR A 189 -31.72 -55.95 -1.11
CA THR A 189 -31.94 -57.36 -0.77
C THR A 189 -33.35 -57.63 -0.22
N SER A 190 -34.03 -56.62 0.34
CA SER A 190 -35.35 -56.77 0.97
C SER A 190 -36.53 -56.55 0.02
N THR A 191 -36.30 -56.07 -1.21
CA THR A 191 -37.36 -55.86 -2.22
C THR A 191 -37.03 -56.61 -3.51
N PRO A 192 -37.65 -57.78 -3.78
CA PRO A 192 -37.47 -58.46 -5.06
C PRO A 192 -38.12 -57.60 -6.16
N ALA A 193 -37.34 -57.24 -7.18
CA ALA A 193 -37.71 -56.37 -8.28
C ALA A 193 -38.73 -56.96 -9.28
N LYS A 194 -39.89 -57.43 -8.81
CA LYS A 194 -41.08 -57.75 -9.63
C LYS A 194 -42.36 -57.38 -8.86
N PRO A 195 -43.08 -56.31 -9.23
CA PRO A 195 -44.41 -56.07 -8.68
C PRO A 195 -45.38 -57.13 -9.21
N ASN A 196 -46.19 -57.71 -8.32
CA ASN A 196 -47.20 -58.70 -8.69
C ASN A 196 -48.36 -58.03 -9.43
N PHE A 197 -48.35 -58.09 -10.76
CA PHE A 197 -49.37 -57.52 -11.65
C PHE A 197 -50.80 -58.03 -11.38
N HIS A 198 -50.96 -59.17 -10.70
CA HIS A 198 -52.26 -59.78 -10.42
C HIS A 198 -53.08 -59.11 -9.31
N LEU A 199 -52.47 -58.19 -8.54
CA LEU A 199 -53.10 -57.54 -7.38
C LEU A 199 -53.49 -56.07 -7.62
N HIS A 200 -53.16 -55.52 -8.79
CA HIS A 200 -53.46 -54.13 -9.15
C HIS A 200 -54.13 -54.04 -10.52
N PRO A 201 -55.45 -54.32 -10.61
CA PRO A 201 -56.22 -54.21 -11.86
C PRO A 201 -56.28 -52.78 -12.45
N GLN A 202 -55.90 -51.77 -11.66
CA GLN A 202 -56.03 -50.35 -12.02
C GLN A 202 -54.97 -49.85 -13.01
N ILE A 203 -53.96 -50.67 -13.37
CA ILE A 203 -52.90 -50.31 -14.32
C ILE A 203 -53.19 -50.86 -15.73
N ASP A 204 -54.26 -51.65 -15.90
CA ASP A 204 -54.64 -52.20 -17.20
C ASP A 204 -55.39 -51.14 -18.03
N THR A 205 -54.68 -50.57 -19.01
CA THR A 205 -55.19 -49.52 -19.92
C THR A 205 -55.66 -50.09 -21.26
N LYS A 206 -55.94 -51.39 -21.36
CA LYS A 206 -56.43 -52.04 -22.60
C LYS A 206 -57.80 -52.68 -22.43
N SER A 207 -58.84 -51.87 -22.27
CA SER A 207 -60.21 -52.27 -22.66
C SER A 207 -61.16 -51.07 -22.72
N ARG A 208 -61.39 -50.55 -23.92
CA ARG A 208 -62.60 -49.79 -24.26
C ARG A 208 -63.17 -50.32 -25.57
N PRO A 209 -64.47 -50.61 -25.60
CA PRO A 209 -65.29 -50.11 -26.70
C PRO A 209 -66.56 -49.39 -26.22
N ASN A 210 -66.83 -48.28 -26.92
CA ASN A 210 -68.11 -47.63 -27.24
C ASN A 210 -69.41 -48.06 -26.54
N SER A 211 -70.16 -47.09 -26.00
CA SER A 211 -71.64 -46.94 -26.12
C SER A 211 -72.07 -45.54 -25.68
N GLU A 212 -73.04 -44.96 -26.39
CA GLU A 212 -73.55 -43.60 -26.26
C GLU A 212 -74.62 -43.42 -25.16
N ASP A 213 -74.78 -42.13 -24.80
CA ASP A 213 -76.00 -41.40 -24.43
C ASP A 213 -76.54 -41.24 -22.98
N THR A 214 -76.86 -39.96 -22.72
CA THR A 214 -77.90 -39.38 -21.83
C THR A 214 -77.47 -38.72 -20.51
N GLN A 215 -77.23 -37.40 -20.63
CA GLN A 215 -77.78 -36.24 -19.90
C GLN A 215 -77.88 -36.16 -18.35
N GLN A 216 -77.68 -34.89 -17.91
CA GLN A 216 -77.96 -34.25 -16.61
C GLN A 216 -76.91 -34.53 -15.51
N GLY A 217 -76.17 -33.58 -14.94
CA GLY A 217 -76.45 -32.18 -14.64
C GLY A 217 -76.52 -32.04 -13.12
N LEU A 218 -75.59 -31.31 -12.49
CA LEU A 218 -75.81 -30.44 -11.31
C LEU A 218 -74.49 -29.89 -10.75
N LEU A 219 -74.58 -28.61 -10.43
CA LEU A 219 -73.56 -27.71 -9.91
C LEU A 219 -73.18 -28.04 -8.46
N ARG A 220 -71.92 -27.82 -8.07
CA ARG A 220 -71.57 -27.03 -6.86
C ARG A 220 -70.06 -26.74 -6.77
N LYS A 221 -69.72 -25.46 -6.89
CA LYS A 221 -68.49 -24.89 -6.30
C LYS A 221 -68.80 -24.55 -4.83
N HIS A 222 -67.93 -24.92 -3.89
CA HIS A 222 -67.61 -24.11 -2.71
C HIS A 222 -66.25 -24.51 -2.11
N ARG A 223 -65.66 -23.54 -1.41
CA ARG A 223 -64.24 -23.34 -1.09
C ARG A 223 -63.70 -24.17 0.10
N ARG A 224 -62.37 -24.41 0.01
CA ARG A 224 -61.30 -24.34 1.04
C ARG A 224 -61.32 -25.26 2.28
N SER A 225 -60.28 -26.14 2.31
CA SER A 225 -59.33 -26.51 3.40
C SER A 225 -59.91 -27.17 4.68
N PRO A 226 -59.12 -27.75 5.62
CA PRO A 226 -57.68 -28.07 5.70
C PRO A 226 -57.36 -29.49 6.26
N SER A 227 -56.06 -29.74 6.45
CA SER A 227 -55.44 -30.57 7.51
C SER A 227 -55.08 -32.03 7.19
N HIS A 228 -53.76 -32.23 7.25
CA HIS A 228 -53.02 -33.47 7.32
C HIS A 228 -53.26 -34.09 8.71
N PHE A 229 -53.98 -35.21 8.78
CA PHE A 229 -54.26 -35.90 10.05
C PHE A 229 -53.27 -37.04 10.30
N ASN A 230 -52.70 -36.98 11.50
CA ASN A 230 -51.84 -37.95 12.16
C ASN A 230 -52.45 -39.36 12.31
N LEU A 231 -51.62 -40.39 12.19
CA LEU A 231 -51.67 -41.63 12.97
C LEU A 231 -50.19 -42.00 13.22
N LYS A 232 -49.58 -41.68 14.37
CA LYS A 232 -49.75 -42.20 15.74
C LYS A 232 -49.13 -43.60 15.93
N TYR A 233 -48.39 -43.70 17.04
CA TYR A 233 -47.66 -44.81 17.69
C TYR A 233 -46.15 -44.74 17.43
N GLY A 234 -45.28 -44.42 18.39
CA GLY A 234 -45.42 -44.14 19.82
C GLY A 234 -44.17 -44.68 20.54
N ARG A 235 -43.60 -43.86 21.44
CA ARG A 235 -42.85 -44.25 22.66
C ARG A 235 -41.58 -45.12 22.45
N GLU A 236 -40.38 -44.80 22.91
CA GLU A 236 -39.90 -44.17 24.14
C GLU A 236 -38.46 -43.67 23.88
N SER A 237 -37.90 -42.86 24.78
CA SER A 237 -36.51 -42.34 24.86
C SER A 237 -36.20 -41.01 24.16
N SER A 238 -36.84 -39.94 24.66
CA SER A 238 -36.19 -38.62 24.73
C SER A 238 -35.46 -38.50 26.09
N PRO A 239 -34.23 -37.95 26.16
CA PRO A 239 -33.61 -37.58 27.43
C PRO A 239 -34.42 -36.49 28.14
N PRO A 240 -34.39 -36.41 29.48
CA PRO A 240 -35.29 -35.54 30.23
C PRO A 240 -34.90 -34.06 30.09
N ASP A 241 -35.93 -33.21 30.16
CA ASP A 241 -35.83 -31.77 30.27
C ASP A 241 -34.92 -31.31 31.42
N SER A 242 -34.24 -30.21 31.16
CA SER A 242 -33.36 -29.49 32.08
C SER A 242 -34.10 -29.03 33.34
N PRO A 243 -33.49 -29.13 34.54
CA PRO A 243 -33.95 -28.40 35.70
C PRO A 243 -33.55 -26.92 35.58
N LEU A 244 -34.55 -26.06 35.68
CA LEU A 244 -34.54 -24.76 36.37
C LEU A 244 -33.41 -23.78 36.01
N LYS A 245 -33.80 -22.79 35.18
CA LYS A 245 -33.58 -21.35 35.36
C LYS A 245 -32.56 -20.95 36.45
N GLU A 246 -31.28 -21.06 36.10
CA GLU A 246 -30.24 -20.19 36.64
C GLU A 246 -29.85 -19.18 35.56
N GLN A 247 -29.84 -17.93 36.00
CA GLN A 247 -29.49 -16.73 35.27
C GLN A 247 -28.04 -16.81 34.78
N ARG A 248 -27.82 -17.38 33.59
CA ARG A 248 -26.57 -17.18 32.83
C ARG A 248 -26.78 -16.08 31.80
N SER A 249 -26.10 -14.98 32.05
CA SER A 249 -25.82 -13.90 31.11
C SER A 249 -25.40 -14.46 29.76
N SER A 250 -26.12 -14.08 28.70
CA SER A 250 -25.66 -14.23 27.33
C SER A 250 -24.37 -13.43 27.16
N LEU A 251 -23.24 -14.13 27.07
CA LEU A 251 -21.98 -13.51 26.66
C LEU A 251 -22.12 -13.07 25.20
N PRO A 252 -21.85 -11.79 24.86
CA PRO A 252 -21.67 -11.37 23.49
C PRO A 252 -20.53 -12.17 22.85
N SER A 253 -20.59 -12.45 21.56
CA SER A 253 -19.38 -12.81 20.81
C SER A 253 -18.43 -11.61 20.91
N ASP A 254 -17.48 -11.68 21.84
CA ASP A 254 -16.51 -10.61 22.13
C ASP A 254 -15.81 -10.16 20.85
N ARG A 255 -15.66 -11.04 19.86
CA ARG A 255 -15.03 -10.73 18.57
C ARG A 255 -15.81 -9.73 17.72
N GLU A 256 -17.13 -9.87 17.59
CA GLU A 256 -17.92 -8.91 16.82
C GLU A 256 -18.14 -7.60 17.58
N THR A 257 -18.07 -7.64 18.91
CA THR A 257 -18.21 -6.46 19.77
C THR A 257 -16.90 -5.67 19.77
N LEU A 258 -15.75 -6.34 19.90
CA LEU A 258 -14.40 -5.77 19.73
C LEU A 258 -14.16 -5.22 18.32
N GLU A 259 -14.57 -5.92 17.25
CA GLU A 259 -14.42 -5.39 15.88
C GLU A 259 -15.27 -4.13 15.65
N ARG A 260 -16.46 -4.03 16.28
CA ARG A 260 -17.29 -2.82 16.24
C ARG A 260 -16.73 -1.71 17.14
N GLU A 261 -16.18 -2.04 18.31
CA GLU A 261 -15.56 -1.09 19.23
C GLU A 261 -14.25 -0.53 18.68
N TRP A 262 -13.36 -1.36 18.11
CA TRP A 262 -12.15 -0.93 17.42
C TRP A 262 -12.43 -0.08 16.19
N LYS A 263 -13.45 -0.43 15.38
CA LYS A 263 -13.88 0.45 14.28
C LYS A 263 -14.38 1.80 14.79
N LYS A 264 -15.17 1.78 15.86
CA LYS A 264 -15.75 2.99 16.46
C LYS A 264 -14.69 3.86 17.13
N ASP A 265 -13.66 3.25 17.73
CA ASP A 265 -12.55 3.98 18.34
C ASP A 265 -11.56 4.51 17.29
N SER A 266 -11.32 3.76 16.21
CA SER A 266 -10.57 4.25 15.04
C SER A 266 -11.29 5.40 14.32
N GLU A 267 -12.62 5.34 14.17
CA GLU A 267 -13.42 6.44 13.62
C GLU A 267 -13.42 7.67 14.54
N LYS A 268 -13.48 7.48 15.86
CA LYS A 268 -13.37 8.58 16.83
C LYS A 268 -11.97 9.20 16.89
N GLU A 269 -10.91 8.40 16.71
CA GLU A 269 -9.54 8.89 16.63
C GLU A 269 -9.33 9.70 15.35
N LYS A 270 -9.85 9.24 14.21
CA LYS A 270 -9.86 10.00 12.96
C LYS A 270 -10.68 11.29 13.05
N ASP A 271 -11.83 11.26 13.72
CA ASP A 271 -12.64 12.45 13.99
C ASP A 271 -11.94 13.43 14.96
N LYS A 272 -11.14 12.91 15.90
CA LYS A 272 -10.31 13.73 16.80
C LYS A 272 -9.13 14.34 16.07
N GLU A 273 -8.41 13.59 15.23
CA GLU A 273 -7.36 14.13 14.36
C GLU A 273 -7.93 15.17 13.38
N CYS A 274 -9.07 14.92 12.73
CA CYS A 274 -9.73 15.91 11.87
C CYS A 274 -10.04 17.22 12.60
N LYS A 275 -10.48 17.14 13.87
CA LYS A 275 -10.72 18.33 14.70
C LYS A 275 -9.43 19.03 15.14
N ASP A 276 -8.37 18.28 15.40
CA ASP A 276 -7.07 18.83 15.82
C ASP A 276 -6.34 19.54 14.66
N PHE A 277 -6.56 19.09 13.42
CA PHE A 277 -6.05 19.73 12.19
C PHE A 277 -6.99 20.79 11.57
N GLY A 278 -8.15 21.08 12.19
CA GLY A 278 -9.11 22.06 11.69
C GLY A 278 -9.71 21.70 10.32
N LEU A 279 -9.84 20.41 10.00
CA LEU A 279 -10.37 19.94 8.73
C LEU A 279 -11.90 20.00 8.73
N GLU A 280 -12.44 20.98 8.00
CA GLU A 280 -13.89 21.16 7.85
C GLU A 280 -14.39 20.66 6.48
N VAL A 281 -15.55 20.02 6.48
CA VAL A 281 -16.23 19.58 5.25
C VAL A 281 -17.02 20.74 4.67
N ASP A 282 -16.69 21.16 3.45
CA ASP A 282 -17.49 22.15 2.72
C ASP A 282 -18.90 21.56 2.43
N PRO A 283 -19.98 22.14 3.01
CA PRO A 283 -21.32 21.60 2.85
C PRO A 283 -21.84 21.67 1.41
N ARG A 284 -21.35 22.60 0.58
CA ARG A 284 -21.74 22.73 -0.83
C ARG A 284 -21.16 21.60 -1.66
N VAL A 285 -19.85 21.39 -1.55
CA VAL A 285 -19.14 20.31 -2.27
C VAL A 285 -19.63 18.95 -1.79
N HIS A 286 -19.82 18.79 -0.48
CA HIS A 286 -20.31 17.55 0.11
C HIS A 286 -21.73 17.19 -0.34
N THR A 287 -22.63 18.18 -0.44
CA THR A 287 -24.00 17.95 -0.96
C THR A 287 -23.99 17.46 -2.41
N GLU A 288 -23.12 18.01 -3.24
CA GLU A 288 -22.97 17.56 -4.63
C GLU A 288 -22.34 16.17 -4.71
N PHE A 289 -21.31 15.91 -3.90
CA PHE A 289 -20.71 14.58 -3.76
C PHE A 289 -21.75 13.52 -3.38
N LEU A 290 -22.61 13.79 -2.38
CA LEU A 290 -23.63 12.83 -1.96
C LEU A 290 -24.63 12.51 -3.10
N LYS A 291 -25.00 13.51 -3.90
CA LYS A 291 -25.85 13.31 -5.08
C LYS A 291 -25.15 12.46 -6.14
N TRP A 292 -23.90 12.78 -6.45
CA TRP A 292 -23.09 12.01 -7.39
C TRP A 292 -22.87 10.57 -6.90
N LYS A 293 -22.59 10.36 -5.61
CA LYS A 293 -22.30 9.05 -5.03
C LYS A 293 -23.48 8.07 -5.11
N ALA A 294 -24.71 8.58 -5.24
CA ALA A 294 -25.91 7.77 -5.45
C ALA A 294 -25.92 7.10 -6.84
N ASN A 295 -25.35 7.75 -7.86
CA ASN A 295 -25.18 7.20 -9.20
C ASN A 295 -23.83 7.66 -9.78
N PRO A 296 -22.71 7.04 -9.35
CA PRO A 296 -21.39 7.53 -9.69
C PRO A 296 -21.10 7.41 -11.18
N CYS A 297 -20.48 8.44 -11.75
CA CYS A 297 -20.00 8.46 -13.13
C CYS A 297 -18.72 9.29 -13.25
N VAL A 298 -18.04 9.19 -14.39
CA VAL A 298 -16.86 10.03 -14.72
C VAL A 298 -17.18 11.10 -15.76
N ASP A 299 -18.45 11.25 -16.12
CA ASP A 299 -18.90 12.22 -17.13
C ASP A 299 -18.75 13.66 -16.64
N LYS A 300 -18.14 14.51 -17.47
CA LYS A 300 -17.98 15.95 -17.23
C LYS A 300 -19.33 16.69 -17.16
N GLY A 301 -20.40 16.09 -17.67
CA GLY A 301 -21.77 16.62 -17.57
C GLY A 301 -22.36 16.63 -16.15
N ASP A 302 -21.87 15.77 -15.24
CA ASP A 302 -22.33 15.77 -13.85
C ASP A 302 -21.82 17.02 -13.08
N PRO A 303 -22.64 17.67 -12.24
CA PRO A 303 -22.23 18.89 -11.55
C PRO A 303 -20.99 18.74 -10.64
N PHE A 304 -20.87 17.62 -9.93
CA PHE A 304 -19.76 17.38 -9.02
C PHE A 304 -18.48 17.10 -9.82
N VAL A 305 -18.57 16.22 -10.81
CA VAL A 305 -17.43 15.88 -11.68
C VAL A 305 -17.01 17.10 -12.51
N GLY A 306 -17.94 17.80 -13.12
CA GLY A 306 -17.72 19.02 -13.91
C GLY A 306 -17.02 20.13 -13.13
N ARG A 307 -17.34 20.29 -11.83
CA ARG A 307 -16.58 21.18 -10.93
C ARG A 307 -15.10 20.77 -10.89
N ILE A 308 -14.82 19.52 -10.57
CA ILE A 308 -13.43 19.02 -10.42
C ILE A 308 -12.67 19.11 -11.74
N PHE A 309 -13.35 18.89 -12.86
CA PHE A 309 -12.77 19.12 -14.17
C PHE A 309 -12.33 20.58 -14.35
N THR A 310 -13.17 21.53 -13.97
CA THR A 310 -12.92 22.97 -14.17
C THR A 310 -11.87 23.51 -13.19
N GLU A 311 -11.97 23.12 -11.92
CA GLU A 311 -11.12 23.65 -10.84
C GLU A 311 -9.75 22.95 -10.76
N ASP A 312 -9.67 21.67 -11.14
CA ASP A 312 -8.47 20.85 -10.91
C ASP A 312 -7.90 20.25 -12.21
N ILE A 313 -8.65 19.39 -12.90
CA ILE A 313 -8.12 18.57 -14.01
C ILE A 313 -7.70 19.43 -15.20
N ASP A 314 -8.57 20.33 -15.65
CA ASP A 314 -8.31 21.18 -16.82
C ASP A 314 -7.11 22.12 -16.55
N LEU A 315 -6.96 22.62 -15.31
CA LEU A 315 -5.81 23.44 -14.91
C LEU A 315 -4.53 22.60 -14.75
N CYS A 316 -4.64 21.36 -14.25
CA CYS A 316 -3.50 20.44 -14.14
C CYS A 316 -2.96 20.00 -15.50
N LEU A 317 -3.81 19.92 -16.53
CA LEU A 317 -3.39 19.51 -17.87
C LEU A 317 -3.25 20.68 -18.85
N ASP A 318 -3.30 21.92 -18.35
CA ASP A 318 -3.01 23.10 -19.17
C ASP A 318 -1.49 23.29 -19.33
N PHE A 319 -0.97 22.92 -20.50
CA PHE A 319 0.44 23.03 -20.84
C PHE A 319 0.67 24.15 -21.87
N PRO A 320 1.88 24.76 -21.91
CA PRO A 320 2.28 25.67 -22.99
C PRO A 320 2.15 25.06 -24.39
N ASN A 321 2.62 23.82 -24.57
CA ASN A 321 2.43 23.09 -25.82
C ASN A 321 0.97 22.61 -25.95
N LYS A 322 0.13 23.37 -26.66
CA LYS A 322 -1.31 23.11 -26.78
C LYS A 322 -1.63 21.87 -27.60
N GLU A 323 -0.86 21.57 -28.65
CA GLU A 323 -1.10 20.41 -29.51
C GLU A 323 -0.85 19.12 -28.74
N LEU A 324 0.33 18.99 -28.12
CA LEU A 324 0.68 17.82 -27.34
C LEU A 324 -0.13 17.76 -26.04
N GLY A 325 -0.39 18.90 -25.39
CA GLY A 325 -1.22 18.98 -24.19
C GLY A 325 -2.64 18.45 -24.42
N SER A 326 -3.24 18.73 -25.59
CA SER A 326 -4.56 18.19 -25.96
C SER A 326 -4.52 16.67 -26.14
N LYS A 327 -3.47 16.14 -26.76
CA LYS A 327 -3.24 14.68 -26.89
C LYS A 327 -3.06 14.01 -25.52
N VAL A 328 -2.28 14.62 -24.62
CA VAL A 328 -2.12 14.15 -23.23
C VAL A 328 -3.46 14.12 -22.52
N LYS A 329 -4.24 15.20 -22.61
CA LYS A 329 -5.57 15.26 -21.98
C LYS A 329 -6.48 14.14 -22.45
N GLN A 330 -6.56 13.91 -23.75
CA GLN A 330 -7.36 12.83 -24.29
C GLN A 330 -6.86 11.45 -23.83
N ALA A 331 -5.55 11.20 -23.90
CA ALA A 331 -4.95 9.93 -23.47
C ALA A 331 -5.15 9.63 -21.98
N VAL A 332 -5.15 10.65 -21.12
CA VAL A 332 -5.46 10.52 -19.68
C VAL A 332 -6.94 10.16 -19.46
N LEU A 333 -7.86 10.75 -20.21
CA LEU A 333 -9.29 10.43 -20.15
C LEU A 333 -9.61 9.04 -20.69
N ASP A 334 -8.89 8.60 -21.71
CA ASP A 334 -9.04 7.27 -22.29
C ASP A 334 -8.29 6.19 -21.48
N GLY A 335 -7.39 6.59 -20.57
CA GLY A 335 -6.62 5.68 -19.72
C GLY A 335 -5.51 4.93 -20.48
N ILE A 336 -4.95 5.55 -21.52
CA ILE A 336 -3.95 4.95 -22.42
C ILE A 336 -2.58 5.63 -22.37
N ILE A 337 -2.33 6.48 -21.37
CA ILE A 337 -1.05 7.16 -21.21
C ILE A 337 -0.08 6.30 -20.39
N PHE A 338 1.16 6.19 -20.87
CA PHE A 338 2.24 5.48 -20.17
C PHE A 338 3.36 6.45 -19.82
N ILE A 339 3.86 6.38 -18.59
CA ILE A 339 4.97 7.22 -18.10
C ILE A 339 5.98 6.32 -17.41
N GLU A 340 7.26 6.47 -17.76
CA GLU A 340 8.35 5.74 -17.12
C GLU A 340 9.57 6.63 -16.87
N ALA A 341 10.39 6.21 -15.91
CA ALA A 341 11.67 6.85 -15.62
C ALA A 341 12.73 6.47 -16.65
N ILE A 342 13.55 7.43 -17.04
CA ILE A 342 14.69 7.20 -17.93
C ILE A 342 15.84 6.63 -17.10
N SER A 343 16.46 5.54 -17.57
CA SER A 343 17.53 4.87 -16.82
C SER A 343 18.79 5.71 -16.65
N ASP A 344 19.46 5.50 -15.50
CA ASP A 344 20.65 6.22 -15.07
C ASP A 344 21.85 6.11 -16.02
N LYS A 345 21.90 5.06 -16.85
CA LYS A 345 22.97 4.81 -17.84
C LYS A 345 23.00 5.87 -18.95
N THR A 346 21.95 6.67 -19.09
CA THR A 346 21.81 7.73 -20.11
C THR A 346 21.86 9.15 -19.52
N LYS A 347 22.38 9.31 -18.29
CA LYS A 347 22.38 10.58 -17.53
C LYS A 347 23.09 11.76 -18.22
N PHE A 348 24.03 11.52 -19.12
CA PHE A 348 24.82 12.58 -19.76
C PHE A 348 24.14 13.21 -20.99
N THR A 349 23.02 12.65 -21.47
CA THR A 349 22.30 13.08 -22.68
C THR A 349 20.85 13.51 -22.41
N PHE A 350 20.48 13.79 -21.16
CA PHE A 350 19.10 14.16 -20.85
C PHE A 350 18.63 15.33 -21.72
N PRO A 351 17.44 15.20 -22.35
CA PRO A 351 16.81 16.32 -23.01
C PRO A 351 16.67 17.47 -22.03
N LYS A 352 17.40 18.54 -22.30
CA LYS A 352 17.44 19.74 -21.45
C LYS A 352 16.20 20.60 -21.63
N LYS A 353 15.20 20.16 -22.39
CA LYS A 353 13.95 20.87 -22.65
C LYS A 353 12.78 19.91 -22.45
N CYS A 354 11.84 20.32 -21.61
CA CYS A 354 10.58 19.60 -21.45
C CYS A 354 9.66 19.90 -22.63
N VAL A 355 9.16 18.85 -23.29
CA VAL A 355 8.30 19.00 -24.48
C VAL A 355 6.93 19.63 -24.19
N LEU A 356 6.39 19.42 -22.98
CA LEU A 356 5.09 19.99 -22.58
C LEU A 356 5.19 21.43 -22.10
N LEU A 357 6.19 21.74 -21.27
CA LEU A 357 6.42 23.10 -20.76
C LEU A 357 7.14 24.01 -21.74
N GLU A 358 7.76 23.43 -22.77
CA GLU A 358 8.64 24.12 -23.73
C GLU A 358 9.79 24.90 -23.06
N ALA A 359 10.15 24.53 -21.84
CA ALA A 359 11.13 25.22 -21.01
C ALA A 359 12.36 24.35 -20.71
N PRO A 360 13.54 24.97 -20.48
CA PRO A 360 14.73 24.24 -20.08
C PRO A 360 14.56 23.53 -18.73
N ARG A 361 14.62 22.21 -18.73
CA ARG A 361 14.43 21.34 -17.55
C ARG A 361 15.19 20.03 -17.74
N GLN A 362 15.67 19.43 -16.65
CA GLN A 362 16.14 18.05 -16.65
C GLN A 362 14.92 17.11 -16.70
N CYS A 363 14.82 16.33 -17.78
CA CYS A 363 13.71 15.41 -17.99
C CYS A 363 14.15 13.99 -17.65
N TYR A 364 13.80 13.53 -16.44
CA TYR A 364 14.05 12.18 -15.96
C TYR A 364 12.95 11.18 -16.34
N TYR A 365 11.89 11.65 -17.01
CA TYR A 365 10.75 10.84 -17.40
C TYR A 365 10.47 10.98 -18.87
N ARG A 366 9.86 9.94 -19.42
CA ARG A 366 9.29 9.94 -20.77
C ARG A 366 7.88 9.38 -20.75
N MET A 367 7.05 9.88 -21.66
CA MET A 367 5.68 9.42 -21.84
C MET A 367 5.42 8.98 -23.28
N ARG A 368 4.43 8.11 -23.46
CA ARG A 368 3.89 7.70 -24.77
C ARG A 368 2.38 7.49 -24.70
N PHE A 369 1.72 7.45 -25.85
CA PHE A 369 0.28 7.26 -25.99
C PHE A 369 -0.03 5.87 -26.55
N GLY A 370 -0.82 5.08 -25.83
CA GLY A 370 -1.20 3.74 -26.25
C GLY A 370 -0.01 2.79 -26.44
N ASP A 371 -0.31 1.58 -26.91
CA ASP A 371 0.71 0.57 -27.19
C ASP A 371 1.23 0.61 -28.63
N GLN A 372 0.47 1.21 -29.55
CA GLN A 372 0.77 1.23 -30.98
C GLN A 372 1.69 2.38 -31.40
N GLU A 373 1.73 3.48 -30.64
CA GLU A 373 2.67 4.56 -30.88
C GLU A 373 4.00 4.29 -30.15
N ASN A 374 5.08 4.13 -30.91
CA ASN A 374 6.41 3.90 -30.36
C ASN A 374 7.20 5.21 -30.10
N GLN A 375 6.54 6.36 -30.25
CA GLN A 375 7.13 7.68 -30.07
C GLN A 375 7.13 8.05 -28.59
N TRP A 376 8.32 8.33 -28.05
CA TRP A 376 8.50 8.79 -26.68
C TRP A 376 8.70 10.30 -26.61
N TYR A 377 8.12 10.91 -25.57
CA TYR A 377 8.16 12.34 -25.29
C TYR A 377 8.79 12.59 -23.93
N SER A 378 9.93 13.26 -23.88
CA SER A 378 10.63 13.55 -22.61
C SER A 378 9.98 14.71 -21.85
N ILE A 379 9.66 14.46 -20.58
CA ILE A 379 8.93 15.39 -19.71
C ILE A 379 9.67 15.65 -18.40
N SER A 380 9.45 16.84 -17.83
CA SER A 380 10.00 17.20 -16.52
C SER A 380 9.22 16.51 -15.39
N GLN A 381 9.82 16.47 -14.19
CA GLN A 381 9.15 16.01 -12.96
C GLN A 381 7.81 16.72 -12.73
N ILE A 382 7.75 18.03 -12.96
CA ILE A 382 6.52 18.84 -12.78
C ILE A 382 5.40 18.32 -13.68
N CYS A 383 5.69 18.05 -14.95
CA CYS A 383 4.68 17.50 -15.86
C CYS A 383 4.23 16.11 -15.44
N ARG A 384 5.19 15.26 -15.08
CA ARG A 384 4.92 13.90 -14.62
C ARG A 384 3.98 13.92 -13.40
N ASN A 385 4.26 14.75 -12.40
CA ASN A 385 3.42 14.87 -11.22
C ASN A 385 2.01 15.38 -11.54
N ARG A 386 1.88 16.41 -12.40
CA ARG A 386 0.57 16.93 -12.84
C ARG A 386 -0.26 15.85 -13.54
N ILE A 387 0.36 15.07 -14.43
CA ILE A 387 -0.34 14.01 -15.18
C ILE A 387 -0.74 12.86 -14.25
N ILE A 388 0.19 12.39 -13.40
CA ILE A 388 -0.06 11.26 -12.49
C ILE A 388 -1.17 11.60 -11.48
N ALA A 389 -1.16 12.80 -10.88
CA ALA A 389 -2.20 13.21 -9.94
C ALA A 389 -3.61 13.17 -10.56
N VAL A 390 -3.74 13.56 -11.83
CA VAL A 390 -5.01 13.47 -12.57
C VAL A 390 -5.36 12.01 -12.87
N CYS A 391 -4.39 11.20 -13.29
CA CYS A 391 -4.60 9.77 -13.53
C CYS A 391 -5.10 9.05 -12.27
N ASP A 392 -4.48 9.29 -11.13
CA ASP A 392 -4.86 8.68 -9.85
C ASP A 392 -6.28 9.07 -9.46
N PHE A 393 -6.64 10.35 -9.61
CA PHE A 393 -8.00 10.83 -9.37
C PHE A 393 -9.04 10.15 -10.27
N LEU A 394 -8.82 10.15 -11.60
CA LEU A 394 -9.76 9.55 -12.54
C LEU A 394 -9.86 8.03 -12.37
N ASN A 395 -8.76 7.35 -12.04
CA ASN A 395 -8.77 5.92 -11.74
C ASN A 395 -9.60 5.63 -10.50
N TYR A 396 -9.47 6.45 -9.45
CA TYR A 396 -10.28 6.31 -8.26
C TYR A 396 -11.78 6.50 -8.54
N LEU A 397 -12.16 7.51 -9.35
CA LEU A 397 -13.56 7.68 -9.78
C LEU A 397 -14.07 6.47 -10.56
N ARG A 398 -13.28 5.93 -11.50
CA ARG A 398 -13.63 4.71 -12.25
C ARG A 398 -13.79 3.49 -11.32
N TYR A 399 -12.98 3.38 -10.27
CA TYR A 399 -13.13 2.31 -9.27
C TYR A 399 -14.43 2.45 -8.47
N ILE A 400 -14.84 3.68 -8.13
CA ILE A 400 -16.12 3.95 -7.47
C ILE A 400 -17.29 3.61 -8.40
N GLU A 401 -17.25 4.08 -9.65
CA GLU A 401 -18.26 3.81 -10.69
C GLU A 401 -18.47 2.30 -10.92
N ARG A 402 -17.38 1.52 -10.94
CA ARG A 402 -17.41 0.06 -11.08
C ARG A 402 -17.82 -0.69 -9.80
N GLY A 403 -18.04 0.01 -8.69
CA GLY A 403 -18.39 -0.60 -7.41
C GLY A 403 -17.25 -1.38 -6.75
N LEU A 404 -15.99 -1.09 -7.09
CA LEU A 404 -14.80 -1.74 -6.53
C LEU A 404 -14.42 -1.19 -5.13
N VAL A 405 -14.89 0.02 -4.80
CA VAL A 405 -14.61 0.69 -3.52
C VAL A 405 -15.70 0.36 -2.49
N LYS A 406 -15.31 -0.32 -1.41
CA LYS A 406 -16.21 -0.75 -0.31
C LYS A 406 -16.15 0.12 0.95
N SER A 407 -15.39 1.21 0.92
CA SER A 407 -15.20 2.13 2.06
C SER A 407 -16.47 2.91 2.40
N SER A 408 -16.50 3.52 3.59
CA SER A 408 -17.63 4.36 4.01
C SER A 408 -17.78 5.60 3.13
N VAL A 409 -18.97 6.20 3.09
CA VAL A 409 -19.22 7.45 2.34
C VAL A 409 -18.27 8.57 2.78
N HIS A 410 -17.96 8.62 4.08
CA HIS A 410 -17.03 9.58 4.66
C HIS A 410 -15.59 9.36 4.17
N ASP A 411 -15.10 8.12 4.18
CA ASP A 411 -13.75 7.80 3.70
C ASP A 411 -13.61 8.11 2.20
N VAL A 412 -14.65 7.80 1.40
CA VAL A 412 -14.64 8.10 -0.04
C VAL A 412 -14.58 9.61 -0.30
N TYR A 413 -15.31 10.40 0.48
CA TYR A 413 -15.27 11.87 0.37
C TYR A 413 -13.87 12.42 0.69
N TRP A 414 -13.25 11.95 1.77
CA TRP A 414 -11.92 12.41 2.16
C TRP A 414 -10.83 11.95 1.19
N GLU A 415 -10.96 10.75 0.63
CA GLU A 415 -10.02 10.29 -0.40
C GLU A 415 -10.14 11.12 -1.68
N ILE A 416 -11.35 11.46 -2.12
CA ILE A 416 -11.55 12.42 -3.22
C ILE A 416 -10.93 13.77 -2.87
N THR A 417 -11.17 14.28 -1.65
CA THR A 417 -10.62 15.57 -1.19
C THR A 417 -9.08 15.55 -1.19
N ARG A 418 -8.48 14.44 -0.72
CA ARG A 418 -7.03 14.21 -0.74
C ARG A 418 -6.51 14.23 -2.18
N LEU A 419 -7.11 13.49 -3.10
CA LEU A 419 -6.70 13.45 -4.50
C LEU A 419 -6.84 14.82 -5.21
N ARG A 420 -7.87 15.60 -4.87
CA ARG A 420 -8.00 16.99 -5.33
C ARG A 420 -6.86 17.87 -4.80
N LYS A 421 -6.49 17.72 -3.52
CA LYS A 421 -5.32 18.39 -2.94
C LYS A 421 -4.02 18.03 -3.68
N GLU A 422 -3.81 16.76 -4.02
CA GLU A 422 -2.64 16.31 -4.81
C GLU A 422 -2.56 17.04 -6.17
N MET A 423 -3.69 17.16 -6.88
CA MET A 423 -3.77 17.91 -8.13
C MET A 423 -3.42 19.39 -7.92
N ALA A 424 -3.98 20.04 -6.89
CA ALA A 424 -3.68 21.43 -6.59
C ALA A 424 -2.19 21.65 -6.31
N PHE A 425 -1.54 20.76 -5.57
CA PHE A 425 -0.11 20.85 -5.24
C PHE A 425 0.77 20.59 -6.45
N ALA A 426 0.42 19.57 -7.25
CA ALA A 426 1.13 19.28 -8.49
C ALA A 426 1.11 20.47 -9.46
N ARG A 427 0.00 21.21 -9.52
CA ARG A 427 -0.12 22.45 -10.32
C ARG A 427 0.84 23.55 -9.84
N LEU A 428 1.04 23.66 -8.52
CA LEU A 428 1.98 24.62 -7.92
C LEU A 428 3.44 24.15 -8.00
N GLY A 429 3.70 22.93 -8.48
CA GLY A 429 5.03 22.34 -8.56
C GLY A 429 5.57 21.86 -7.20
N LEU A 430 4.69 21.70 -6.21
CA LEU A 430 5.06 21.18 -4.90
C LEU A 430 5.09 19.66 -4.98
N ALA A 431 6.20 19.06 -4.55
CA ALA A 431 6.26 17.62 -4.32
C ALA A 431 5.61 17.34 -2.97
N LEU A 432 4.66 16.41 -2.94
CA LEU A 432 4.20 15.83 -1.69
C LEU A 432 5.22 14.78 -1.30
N SER A 433 5.84 14.97 -0.13
CA SER A 433 6.61 13.91 0.51
C SER A 433 5.65 12.73 0.69
N SER A 434 5.84 11.70 -0.12
CA SER A 434 5.15 10.42 -0.02
C SER A 434 5.57 9.71 1.26
#